data_AF-A0A5K0ZS31-F1
#
_entry.id   AF-A0A5K0ZS31-F1
#
_cell.length_a   1.000
_cell.length_b   1.000
_cell.length_c   1.000
_cell.angle_alpha   90.00
_cell.angle_beta   90.00
_cell.angle_gamma   90.00
#
_symmetry.space_group_name_H-M   'P 1'
#
loop_
_entity.id
_entity.type
_entity.pdbx_description
1 polymer ?
#
loop_
_entity_poly.entity_id
_entity_poly.type
_entity_poly.pdbx_seq_one_letter_code
_entity_poly.pdbx_strand_id
1 'polypeptide(L)'
;VFENLKILSLDGGPMNVTPSFSDLPCLEKLMLMNCKELMEVKESIGSLKKLQFLKIIGCIMLERLPDNIRELRSLKSLDLMGCVNLLSLRASTSWEFMDALPISSCESIRKLCFTNERIE
;
A
#
# COMPACT_ATOMS: atom_id res chain seq x y z
N VAL A 1 17.03 10.29 -13.79
CA VAL A 1 17.04 9.92 -12.36
C VAL A 1 16.40 11.04 -11.58
N PHE A 2 15.34 10.79 -10.81
CA PHE A 2 14.68 11.84 -10.01
C PHE A 2 15.28 11.87 -8.60
N GLU A 3 16.55 12.31 -8.51
CA GLU A 3 17.38 12.15 -7.30
C GLU A 3 16.89 12.94 -6.08
N ASN A 4 16.03 13.94 -6.29
CA ASN A 4 15.49 14.78 -5.23
C ASN A 4 13.97 14.63 -5.04
N LEU A 5 13.33 13.71 -5.77
CA LEU A 5 11.89 13.53 -5.65
C LEU A 5 11.56 12.84 -4.33
N LYS A 6 10.91 13.60 -3.44
CA LYS A 6 10.49 13.12 -2.11
C LYS A 6 9.03 12.69 -2.07
N ILE A 7 8.20 13.26 -2.93
CA ILE A 7 6.75 13.04 -2.94
C ILE A 7 6.34 12.70 -4.36
N LEU A 8 5.68 11.56 -4.53
CA LEU A 8 5.08 11.15 -5.78
C LEU A 8 3.60 10.87 -5.55
N SER A 9 2.75 11.47 -6.38
CA SER A 9 1.31 11.22 -6.39
C SER A 9 0.91 10.77 -7.78
N LEU A 10 0.21 9.64 -7.88
CA LEU A 10 -0.42 9.14 -9.09
C LEU A 10 -1.93 9.10 -8.82
N ASP A 11 -2.73 9.81 -9.62
CA ASP A 11 -4.18 9.90 -9.44
C ASP A 11 -4.92 9.59 -10.75
N GLY A 12 -5.99 8.80 -10.67
CA GLY A 12 -7.01 8.66 -11.71
C GLY A 12 -6.54 8.12 -13.07
N GLY A 13 -5.34 7.57 -13.16
CA GLY A 13 -4.78 7.05 -14.41
C GLY A 13 -5.31 5.66 -14.76
N PRO A 14 -5.55 5.34 -16.06
CA PRO A 14 -5.82 3.98 -16.52
C PRO A 14 -4.53 3.17 -16.48
N MET A 15 -4.17 2.71 -15.28
CA MET A 15 -3.00 1.86 -15.08
C MET A 15 -3.42 0.60 -14.35
N ASN A 16 -3.16 -0.55 -14.98
CA ASN A 16 -3.37 -1.85 -14.37
C ASN A 16 -2.22 -2.21 -13.42
N VAL A 17 -1.02 -1.66 -13.69
CA VAL A 17 0.20 -1.89 -12.91
C VAL A 17 0.92 -0.56 -12.69
N THR A 18 1.49 -0.34 -11.50
CA THR A 18 2.28 0.87 -11.22
C THR A 18 3.58 0.91 -12.04
N PRO A 19 4.10 2.11 -12.36
CA PRO A 19 5.43 2.24 -12.95
C PRO A 19 6.52 1.70 -12.01
N SER A 20 7.73 1.53 -12.56
CA SER A 20 8.90 1.20 -11.74
C SER A 20 9.27 2.37 -10.83
N PHE A 21 9.49 2.08 -9.55
CA PHE A 21 9.95 3.06 -8.57
C PHE A 21 11.46 2.99 -8.29
N SER A 22 12.20 2.15 -9.02
CA SER A 22 13.65 1.95 -8.82
C SER A 22 14.48 3.23 -9.00
N ASP A 23 14.00 4.16 -9.83
CA ASP A 23 14.68 5.43 -10.12
C ASP A 23 14.38 6.56 -9.12
N LEU A 24 13.72 6.23 -7.99
CA LEU A 24 13.28 7.16 -6.95
C LEU A 24 13.94 6.87 -5.58
N PRO A 25 15.27 6.89 -5.47
CA PRO A 25 15.97 6.47 -4.24
C PRO A 25 15.70 7.39 -3.03
N CYS A 26 15.19 8.60 -3.26
CA CYS A 26 14.91 9.61 -2.24
C CYS A 26 13.42 9.77 -1.91
N LEU A 27 12.55 8.89 -2.42
CA LEU A 27 11.13 9.01 -2.19
C LEU A 27 10.78 8.75 -0.72
N GLU A 28 10.05 9.70 -0.12
CA GLU A 28 9.59 9.65 1.27
C GLU A 28 8.07 9.45 1.34
N LYS A 29 7.31 9.89 0.33
CA LYS A 29 5.84 9.79 0.27
C LYS A 29 5.38 9.31 -1.11
N LEU A 30 4.57 8.26 -1.12
CA LEU A 30 3.93 7.72 -2.32
C LEU A 30 2.42 7.71 -2.11
N MET A 31 1.68 8.33 -3.02
CA MET A 31 0.22 8.41 -2.99
C MET A 31 -0.33 7.87 -4.31
N LEU A 32 -1.18 6.85 -4.23
CA LEU A 32 -1.95 6.29 -5.34
C LEU A 32 -3.41 6.57 -5.03
N MET A 33 -4.07 7.42 -5.82
CA MET A 33 -5.43 7.89 -5.55
C MET A 33 -6.32 7.51 -6.72
N ASN A 34 -7.51 6.97 -6.45
CA ASN A 34 -8.54 6.66 -7.44
C ASN A 34 -8.05 5.88 -8.68
N CYS A 35 -6.97 5.10 -8.58
CA CYS A 35 -6.51 4.23 -9.67
C CYS A 35 -7.40 2.99 -9.71
N LYS A 36 -8.62 3.14 -10.25
CA LYS A 36 -9.66 2.10 -10.20
C LYS A 36 -9.28 0.82 -10.91
N GLU A 37 -8.48 0.93 -11.97
CA GLU A 37 -8.00 -0.20 -12.78
C GLU A 37 -6.74 -0.87 -12.22
N LEU A 38 -6.13 -0.29 -11.18
CA LEU A 38 -4.88 -0.79 -10.62
C LEU A 38 -5.11 -2.15 -9.96
N MET A 39 -4.53 -3.19 -10.55
CA MET A 39 -4.61 -4.58 -10.08
C MET A 39 -3.38 -4.97 -9.27
N GLU A 40 -2.21 -4.43 -9.63
CA GLU A 40 -0.94 -4.82 -9.03
C GLU A 40 0.01 -3.62 -8.81
N VAL A 41 0.66 -3.60 -7.65
CA VAL A 41 1.78 -2.68 -7.39
C VAL A 41 3.08 -3.41 -7.72
N LYS A 42 3.92 -2.79 -8.56
CA LYS A 42 5.18 -3.38 -9.01
C LYS A 42 6.16 -3.58 -7.86
N GLU A 43 6.85 -4.72 -7.85
CA GLU A 43 7.86 -5.10 -6.85
C GLU A 43 8.94 -4.02 -6.64
N SER A 44 9.22 -3.16 -7.61
CA SER A 44 10.13 -2.02 -7.42
C SER A 44 9.78 -1.13 -6.21
N ILE A 45 8.55 -1.19 -5.67
CA ILE A 45 8.23 -0.49 -4.41
C ILE A 45 9.16 -0.89 -3.25
N GLY A 46 9.60 -2.15 -3.20
CA GLY A 46 10.53 -2.64 -2.16
C GLY A 46 11.90 -1.95 -2.18
N SER A 47 12.30 -1.33 -3.29
CA SER A 47 13.56 -0.57 -3.37
C SER A 47 13.50 0.79 -2.67
N LEU A 48 12.31 1.27 -2.30
CA LEU A 48 12.10 2.59 -1.70
C LEU A 48 12.45 2.62 -0.21
N LYS A 49 13.75 2.49 0.11
CA LYS A 49 14.23 2.36 1.50
C LYS A 49 13.98 3.59 2.37
N LYS A 50 13.70 4.76 1.79
CA LYS A 50 13.38 6.02 2.49
C LYS A 50 11.88 6.32 2.58
N LEU A 51 11.03 5.46 2.01
CA LEU A 51 9.58 5.68 2.00
C LEU A 51 9.05 5.62 3.43
N GLN A 52 8.42 6.72 3.86
CA GLN A 52 7.83 6.85 5.19
C GLN A 52 6.31 6.77 5.15
N PHE A 53 5.69 7.21 4.05
CA PHE A 53 4.24 7.26 3.90
C PHE A 53 3.82 6.63 2.58
N LEU A 54 2.99 5.59 2.66
CA LEU A 54 2.34 4.97 1.51
C LEU A 54 0.83 5.13 1.66
N LYS A 55 0.20 5.81 0.72
CA LYS A 55 -1.27 5.91 0.63
C LYS A 55 -1.74 5.31 -0.68
N ILE A 56 -2.72 4.43 -0.61
CA ILE A 56 -3.39 3.82 -1.75
C ILE A 56 -4.88 3.93 -1.46
N ILE A 57 -5.55 4.88 -2.11
CA ILE A 57 -6.93 5.23 -1.79
C ILE A 57 -7.81 5.05 -3.02
N GLY A 58 -8.93 4.34 -2.87
CA GLY A 58 -9.91 4.17 -3.94
C GLY A 58 -9.44 3.30 -5.12
N CYS A 59 -8.40 2.48 -4.93
CA CYS A 59 -7.93 1.50 -5.91
C CYS A 59 -8.74 0.20 -5.76
N ILE A 60 -9.95 0.19 -6.33
CA ILE A 60 -10.94 -0.86 -6.08
C ILE A 60 -10.55 -2.23 -6.66
N MET A 61 -9.82 -2.28 -7.77
CA MET A 61 -9.37 -3.54 -8.41
C MET A 61 -8.06 -4.07 -7.85
N LEU A 62 -7.44 -3.40 -6.88
CA LEU A 62 -6.16 -3.84 -6.33
C LEU A 62 -6.39 -5.10 -5.50
N GLU A 63 -5.79 -6.21 -5.92
CA GLU A 63 -5.99 -7.52 -5.26
C GLU A 63 -4.87 -7.87 -4.29
N ARG A 64 -3.64 -7.43 -4.59
CA ARG A 64 -2.46 -7.76 -3.79
C ARG A 64 -1.42 -6.65 -3.80
N LEU A 65 -0.65 -6.58 -2.72
CA LEU A 65 0.59 -5.83 -2.64
C LEU A 65 1.76 -6.81 -2.85
N PRO A 66 2.89 -6.36 -3.42
CA PRO A 66 4.04 -7.23 -3.66
C PRO A 66 4.66 -7.67 -2.34
N ASP A 67 5.19 -8.90 -2.30
CA ASP A 67 5.74 -9.51 -1.09
C ASP A 67 6.92 -8.72 -0.50
N ASN A 68 7.63 -7.96 -1.32
CA ASN A 68 8.76 -7.15 -0.90
C ASN A 68 8.37 -5.79 -0.31
N ILE A 69 7.06 -5.53 -0.11
CA ILE A 69 6.60 -4.40 0.69
C ILE A 69 7.14 -4.45 2.13
N ARG A 70 7.44 -5.66 2.64
CA ARG A 70 8.11 -5.89 3.92
C ARG A 70 9.52 -5.30 4.00
N GLU A 71 10.12 -4.98 2.86
CA GLU A 71 11.46 -4.40 2.80
C GLU A 71 11.49 -2.88 2.98
N LEU A 72 10.32 -2.24 3.09
CA LEU A 72 10.15 -0.81 3.34
C LEU A 72 10.49 -0.45 4.80
N ARG A 73 11.77 -0.52 5.15
CA ARG A 73 12.26 -0.35 6.54
C ARG A 73 11.94 1.01 7.18
N SER A 74 11.72 2.04 6.37
CA SER A 74 11.42 3.40 6.86
C SER A 74 9.92 3.71 6.94
N LEU A 75 9.05 2.75 6.59
CA LEU A 75 7.61 2.99 6.49
C LEU A 75 7.01 3.22 7.88
N LYS A 76 6.36 4.37 8.05
CA LYS A 76 5.70 4.79 9.30
C LYS A 76 4.18 4.73 9.19
N SER A 77 3.65 4.84 7.97
CA SER A 77 2.22 4.89 7.72
C SER A 77 1.87 4.20 6.41
N LEU A 78 0.86 3.34 6.48
CA LEU A 78 0.23 2.69 5.35
C LEU A 78 -1.28 2.97 5.41
N ASP A 79 -1.82 3.57 4.37
CA ASP A 79 -3.25 3.85 4.20
C ASP A 79 -3.75 3.13 2.94
N LEU A 80 -4.79 2.32 3.08
CA LEU A 80 -5.36 1.48 2.01
C LEU A 80 -6.87 1.75 1.81
N MET A 81 -7.36 2.92 2.25
CA MET A 81 -8.78 3.25 2.27
C MET A 81 -9.47 3.05 0.91
N GLY A 82 -10.61 2.36 0.86
CA GLY A 82 -11.35 2.15 -0.38
C GLY A 82 -10.71 1.16 -1.37
N CYS A 83 -9.64 0.44 -0.99
CA CYS A 83 -9.13 -0.71 -1.73
C CYS A 83 -9.91 -1.98 -1.33
N VAL A 84 -11.15 -2.09 -1.83
CA VAL A 84 -12.11 -3.10 -1.36
C VAL A 84 -11.70 -4.54 -1.67
N ASN A 85 -11.12 -4.81 -2.85
CA ASN A 85 -10.68 -6.16 -3.22
C ASN A 85 -9.47 -6.63 -2.41
N LEU A 86 -8.53 -5.73 -2.10
CA LEU A 86 -7.33 -6.01 -1.30
C LEU A 86 -7.69 -6.46 0.13
N LEU A 87 -8.74 -5.87 0.71
CA LEU A 87 -9.19 -6.19 2.06
C LEU A 87 -10.09 -7.44 2.11
N SER A 88 -10.83 -7.72 1.03
CA SER A 88 -11.67 -8.92 0.93
C SER A 88 -10.86 -10.22 1.03
N LEU A 89 -9.58 -10.20 0.63
CA LEU A 89 -8.67 -11.35 0.71
C LEU A 89 -8.21 -11.67 2.14
N ARG A 90 -8.33 -10.71 3.09
CA ARG A 90 -8.03 -10.92 4.51
C ARG A 90 -9.22 -11.42 5.33
N ALA A 91 -10.45 -11.35 4.79
CA ALA A 91 -11.65 -11.75 5.50
C ALA A 91 -12.01 -13.25 5.31
N SER A 92 -11.44 -13.91 4.30
CA SER A 92 -11.77 -15.30 3.93
C SER A 92 -10.77 -16.35 4.43
N THR A 93 -9.65 -15.96 5.04
CA THR A 93 -8.70 -16.91 5.62
C THR A 93 -8.72 -16.81 7.14
N SER A 94 -9.14 -17.90 7.79
CA SER A 94 -9.01 -18.12 9.23
C SER A 94 -7.58 -17.76 9.66
N TRP A 95 -7.43 -16.73 10.51
CA TRP A 95 -6.16 -16.11 10.89
C TRP A 95 -5.23 -17.00 11.75
N GLU A 96 -5.21 -18.31 11.56
CA GLU A 96 -4.35 -19.20 12.36
C GLU A 96 -2.86 -19.18 11.97
N PHE A 97 -2.46 -18.43 10.93
CA PHE A 97 -1.04 -18.25 10.60
C PHE A 97 -0.73 -16.81 10.22
N MET A 98 -0.58 -15.96 11.22
CA MET A 98 -0.07 -14.60 11.05
C MET A 98 1.37 -14.47 11.59
N ASP A 99 2.29 -15.26 11.04
CA ASP A 99 3.74 -15.15 11.33
C ASP A 99 4.55 -14.51 10.18
N ALA A 100 3.93 -14.14 9.05
CA ALA A 100 4.66 -13.64 7.88
C ALA A 100 4.51 -12.13 7.58
N LEU A 101 3.73 -11.40 8.36
CA LEU A 101 3.63 -9.95 8.23
C LEU A 101 3.96 -9.31 9.59
N PRO A 102 5.12 -8.65 9.75
CA PRO A 102 5.40 -7.81 10.91
C PRO A 102 4.58 -6.51 10.80
N ILE A 103 3.26 -6.66 10.81
CA ILE A 103 2.29 -5.57 10.91
C ILE A 103 2.10 -5.18 12.40
N SER A 104 2.71 -5.93 13.32
CA SER A 104 2.60 -5.80 14.78
C SER A 104 3.36 -4.63 15.41
N SER A 105 3.91 -3.68 14.65
CA SER A 105 4.59 -2.51 15.23
C SER A 105 4.28 -1.17 14.54
N CYS A 106 3.16 -1.08 13.83
CA CYS A 106 2.65 0.20 13.35
C CYS A 106 1.45 0.63 14.19
N GLU A 107 1.65 1.51 15.17
CA GLU A 107 0.56 2.23 15.84
C GLU A 107 -0.36 2.96 14.83
N SER A 108 0.13 3.25 13.62
CA SER A 108 -0.65 3.82 12.51
C SER A 108 -1.67 2.85 11.87
N ILE A 109 -1.51 1.52 12.04
CA ILE A 109 -2.42 0.49 11.53
C ILE A 109 -3.63 0.28 12.47
N ARG A 110 -3.67 0.94 13.63
CA ARG A 110 -4.91 1.02 14.44
C ARG A 110 -6.10 1.61 13.70
N LYS A 111 -5.90 2.30 12.56
CA LYS A 111 -6.98 2.75 11.67
C LYS A 111 -7.45 1.71 10.64
N LEU A 112 -6.79 0.56 10.55
CA LEU A 112 -7.31 -0.62 9.82
C LEU A 112 -8.21 -1.49 10.71
N CYS A 113 -8.50 -1.08 11.95
CA CYS A 113 -9.66 -1.59 12.68
C CYS A 113 -10.91 -1.13 11.96
N PHE A 114 -11.55 -2.07 11.25
CA PHE A 114 -12.98 -2.17 11.03
C PHE A 114 -13.78 -0.99 11.60
N THR A 115 -14.08 0.01 10.78
CA THR A 115 -15.36 0.72 10.91
C THR A 115 -16.44 -0.21 10.40
N ASN A 116 -16.63 -1.32 11.11
CA ASN A 116 -17.88 -2.05 11.11
C ASN A 116 -18.35 -2.03 12.56
N GLU A 117 -18.64 -0.82 13.04
CA GLU A 117 -19.65 -0.69 14.08
C GLU A 117 -20.92 -1.28 13.46
N ARG A 118 -21.28 -2.48 13.94
CA ARG A 118 -22.63 -3.01 13.80
C ARG A 118 -23.57 -1.93 14.32
N ILE A 119 -24.29 -1.28 13.41
CA ILE A 119 -25.57 -0.69 13.75
C ILE A 119 -26.59 -1.79 13.48
N GLU A 120 -27.26 -2.15 14.58
CA GLU A 120 -28.28 -3.19 14.80
C GLU A 120 -27.77 -4.59 15.23
#